data_AF-A0A4U0W2J2-F1
#
_entry.id   AF-A0A4U0W2J2-F1
#
_cell.length_a   1.000
_cell.length_b   1.000
_cell.length_c   1.000
_cell.angle_alpha   90.00
_cell.angle_beta   90.00
_cell.angle_gamma   90.00
#
_symmetry.space_group_name_H-M   'P 1'
#
loop_
_entity.id
_entity.type
_entity.pdbx_description
1 polymer ?
#
loop_
_entity_poly.entity_id
_entity_poly.type
_entity_poly.pdbx_seq_one_letter_code
_entity_poly.pdbx_strand_id
1 'polypeptide(L)'
;MLAGHSVYRASETFFPRNLGIEQLFSCITHDLAYNYPGQQQEDTIQIFRSWNLKGNGSSLIFGFGKEVGGIITVNYSASGSGSLGLAFTEAKNWTGTWSDSSNGGSGPDGALAFKNSHVDGSIHPGIGNSMALLFDGADAAYTAQTSHQLTTNWCPIGAVTPEQPYNIVLYIESFEITGHLAIRQTQRALYLVRLSWGWYLNNPYGTGSTTIEGYLDDGTFRYANDGYNADGSYPSHVHGWGTGPTDALTLYVLGLRPTAPGASAWTLAPQFGDLKAVEGGFTTPLGKFSASWKLTSGGYTLEYDVPENSTGTLVLPSKSKAACVELERWKEDGRWDTSSGLMMLDASEGKHKFTVKY
;
A
#
# COMPACT_ATOMS: atom_id res chain seq x y z
N MET A 1 1.66 -0.91 17.63
CA MET A 1 0.40 -0.33 17.10
C MET A 1 0.57 -0.20 15.61
N LEU A 2 -0.49 -0.42 14.84
CA LEU A 2 -0.47 -0.38 13.39
C LEU A 2 -0.98 0.98 12.94
N ALA A 3 -0.08 1.91 12.61
CA ALA A 3 -0.47 3.20 12.06
C ALA A 3 -1.15 3.00 10.70
N GLY A 4 -2.49 3.08 10.70
CA GLY A 4 -3.34 2.86 9.53
C GLY A 4 -3.47 4.11 8.68
N HIS A 5 -2.49 4.39 7.82
CA HIS A 5 -2.61 5.46 6.83
C HIS A 5 -3.58 5.04 5.71
N SER A 6 -4.51 5.93 5.35
CA SER A 6 -5.53 5.71 4.30
C SER A 6 -5.37 6.71 3.14
N VAL A 7 -5.96 6.39 1.99
CA VAL A 7 -5.78 7.14 0.72
C VAL A 7 -7.08 7.83 0.31
N TYR A 8 -6.95 9.07 -0.16
CA TYR A 8 -8.10 9.95 -0.39
C TYR A 8 -8.11 10.50 -1.81
N ARG A 9 -9.31 10.51 -2.43
CA ARG A 9 -9.62 11.24 -3.66
C ARG A 9 -10.82 12.13 -3.40
N ALA A 10 -10.69 13.43 -3.65
CA ALA A 10 -11.76 14.41 -3.54
C ALA A 10 -11.93 15.17 -4.87
N SER A 11 -13.13 15.64 -5.17
CA SER A 11 -13.45 16.41 -6.37
C SER A 11 -14.43 17.55 -6.05
N GLU A 12 -14.09 18.78 -6.45
CA GLU A 12 -14.90 19.99 -6.22
C GLU A 12 -15.27 20.71 -7.54
N THR A 13 -16.28 21.58 -7.46
CA THR A 13 -16.73 22.48 -8.53
C THR A 13 -16.86 23.91 -7.96
N PHE A 14 -16.03 24.87 -8.42
CA PHE A 14 -16.00 26.30 -7.98
C PHE A 14 -17.26 27.09 -8.42
N PHE A 15 -17.63 28.30 -7.96
CA PHE A 15 -16.98 29.53 -7.38
C PHE A 15 -18.04 30.33 -6.53
N PRO A 16 -17.75 31.51 -5.89
CA PRO A 16 -16.54 32.03 -5.23
C PRO A 16 -16.76 32.73 -3.83
N ARG A 17 -15.63 32.94 -3.11
CA ARG A 17 -15.33 34.03 -2.12
C ARG A 17 -15.84 33.99 -0.65
N ASN A 18 -14.85 33.79 0.25
CA ASN A 18 -14.63 34.34 1.61
C ASN A 18 -15.35 33.77 2.87
N LEU A 19 -14.59 33.81 3.99
CA LEU A 19 -14.94 33.60 5.43
C LEU A 19 -15.05 32.14 5.93
N GLY A 20 -14.12 31.73 6.82
CA GLY A 20 -13.91 30.35 7.30
C GLY A 20 -14.53 29.97 8.66
N ILE A 21 -14.59 28.64 8.89
CA ILE A 21 -15.15 27.86 10.02
C ILE A 21 -14.40 26.51 10.05
N GLU A 22 -13.90 26.00 11.18
CA GLU A 22 -13.32 24.63 11.24
C GLU A 22 -14.35 23.58 11.73
N GLN A 23 -14.45 22.45 11.04
CA GLN A 23 -15.36 21.31 11.30
C GLN A 23 -14.61 19.97 11.24
N LEU A 24 -15.17 18.89 11.78
CA LEU A 24 -14.50 17.59 11.84
C LEU A 24 -15.40 16.35 11.75
N PHE A 25 -14.91 15.32 11.06
CA PHE A 25 -15.41 13.94 11.12
C PHE A 25 -14.46 13.09 11.97
N SER A 26 -14.99 12.09 12.69
CA SER A 26 -14.18 11.10 13.42
C SER A 26 -14.66 9.67 13.13
N CYS A 27 -13.72 8.78 12.79
CA CYS A 27 -13.96 7.35 12.54
C CYS A 27 -13.30 6.51 13.65
N ILE A 28 -14.07 5.60 14.28
CA ILE A 28 -13.60 4.81 15.43
C ILE A 28 -13.27 3.37 15.05
N THR A 29 -12.09 2.87 15.40
CA THR A 29 -11.76 1.44 15.35
C THR A 29 -11.69 0.83 16.77
N HIS A 30 -12.36 -0.31 16.95
CA HIS A 30 -12.29 -1.27 18.09
C HIS A 30 -12.92 -0.99 19.47
N ASP A 31 -13.43 -2.08 20.06
CA ASP A 31 -13.10 -2.57 21.41
C ASP A 31 -13.28 -4.12 21.45
N LEU A 32 -12.62 -4.83 22.37
CA LEU A 32 -12.28 -6.27 22.28
C LEU A 32 -13.44 -7.29 22.47
N ALA A 33 -13.62 -8.24 21.53
CA ALA A 33 -14.12 -9.62 21.80
C ALA A 33 -13.93 -10.60 20.61
N TYR A 34 -13.62 -11.87 20.89
CA TYR A 34 -13.50 -12.96 19.90
C TYR A 34 -14.87 -13.50 19.44
N ASN A 35 -15.09 -13.68 18.12
CA ASN A 35 -15.58 -14.94 17.52
C ASN A 35 -15.62 -14.94 15.97
N TYR A 36 -15.26 -16.09 15.39
CA TYR A 36 -15.48 -16.48 13.98
C TYR A 36 -16.89 -17.14 13.81
N PRO A 37 -17.36 -17.48 12.58
CA PRO A 37 -17.06 -16.96 11.25
C PRO A 37 -18.33 -16.49 10.50
N GLY A 38 -18.20 -15.67 9.46
CA GLY A 38 -19.31 -15.43 8.53
C GLY A 38 -19.12 -14.19 7.64
N GLN A 39 -18.83 -14.43 6.36
CA GLN A 39 -18.86 -13.47 5.25
C GLN A 39 -18.31 -12.06 5.53
N GLN A 40 -17.02 -11.83 5.23
CA GLN A 40 -16.59 -10.49 4.81
C GLN A 40 -17.14 -10.25 3.41
N GLN A 41 -18.36 -9.70 3.38
CA GLN A 41 -18.88 -9.01 2.22
C GLN A 41 -18.08 -7.70 2.05
N GLU A 42 -17.78 -7.29 0.81
CA GLU A 42 -17.31 -5.92 0.53
C GLU A 42 -18.47 -4.95 0.76
N ASP A 43 -18.75 -4.70 2.03
CA ASP A 43 -19.75 -3.74 2.46
C ASP A 43 -19.27 -2.34 2.07
N THR A 44 -19.73 -1.85 0.92
CA THR A 44 -19.75 -0.41 0.69
C THR A 44 -20.73 0.17 1.71
N ILE A 45 -20.23 0.64 2.86
CA ILE A 45 -21.07 1.20 3.94
C ILE A 45 -21.60 2.57 3.49
N GLN A 46 -22.62 2.56 2.63
CA GLN A 46 -23.26 3.76 2.12
C GLN A 46 -24.21 4.32 3.18
N ILE A 47 -23.72 5.34 3.88
CA ILE A 47 -24.54 6.12 4.81
C ILE A 47 -25.33 7.15 3.99
N PHE A 48 -26.47 6.75 3.44
CA PHE A 48 -27.38 7.58 2.62
C PHE A 48 -28.03 8.76 3.36
N ARG A 49 -27.52 9.15 4.54
CA ARG A 49 -28.14 10.16 5.40
C ARG A 49 -27.41 11.48 5.29
N SER A 50 -28.08 12.49 4.76
CA SER A 50 -27.58 13.87 4.77
C SER A 50 -27.67 14.46 6.17
N TRP A 51 -26.59 15.10 6.62
CA TRP A 51 -26.49 15.76 7.92
C TRP A 51 -26.14 17.24 7.72
N ASN A 52 -26.66 18.11 8.59
CA ASN A 52 -26.41 19.55 8.54
C ASN A 52 -25.51 19.97 9.72
N LEU A 53 -24.23 20.20 9.45
CA LEU A 53 -23.30 20.78 10.42
C LEU A 53 -23.45 22.32 10.44
N LYS A 54 -23.45 22.91 11.64
CA LYS A 54 -23.61 24.36 11.84
C LYS A 54 -22.72 24.85 13.00
N GLY A 55 -21.92 25.88 12.74
CA GLY A 55 -21.00 26.47 13.71
C GLY A 55 -19.64 25.75 13.81
N ASN A 56 -18.65 26.45 14.38
CA ASN A 56 -17.31 25.91 14.66
C ASN A 56 -17.38 24.72 15.62
N GLY A 57 -16.54 23.71 15.42
CA GLY A 57 -16.44 22.55 16.31
C GLY A 57 -17.63 21.59 16.24
N SER A 58 -18.57 21.79 15.30
CA SER A 58 -19.59 20.81 14.99
C SER A 58 -18.99 19.60 14.27
N SER A 59 -19.41 18.40 14.66
CA SER A 59 -18.77 17.15 14.24
C SER A 59 -19.76 16.01 14.00
N LEU A 60 -19.33 15.03 13.19
CA LEU A 60 -20.01 13.75 13.00
C LEU A 60 -19.04 12.61 13.35
N ILE A 61 -19.50 11.69 14.18
CA ILE A 61 -18.72 10.53 14.62
C ILE A 61 -19.36 9.27 14.04
N PHE A 62 -18.59 8.48 13.30
CA PHE A 62 -19.03 7.23 12.71
C PHE A 62 -18.35 6.06 13.41
N GLY A 63 -19.11 5.38 14.26
CA GLY A 63 -18.72 4.09 14.84
C GLY A 63 -19.23 2.96 13.97
N PHE A 64 -18.34 2.29 13.25
CA PHE A 64 -18.71 1.19 12.34
C PHE A 64 -18.94 -0.15 13.06
N GLY A 65 -18.54 -0.27 14.34
CA GLY A 65 -18.72 -1.49 15.15
C GLY A 65 -17.82 -2.66 14.74
N LYS A 66 -17.01 -2.47 13.70
CA LYS A 66 -15.97 -3.37 13.19
C LYS A 66 -14.76 -2.54 12.77
N GLU A 67 -13.61 -3.18 12.64
CA GLU A 67 -12.45 -2.59 12.00
C GLU A 67 -12.76 -2.31 10.51
N VAL A 68 -12.34 -1.14 10.02
CA VAL A 68 -12.63 -0.68 8.66
C VAL A 68 -11.37 -0.04 8.06
N GLY A 69 -11.15 -0.28 6.77
CA GLY A 69 -10.09 0.36 5.98
C GLY A 69 -10.53 0.46 4.52
N GLY A 70 -9.95 1.39 3.78
CA GLY A 70 -10.30 1.66 2.37
C GLY A 70 -10.43 3.15 2.07
N ILE A 71 -11.09 3.47 0.95
CA ILE A 71 -11.30 4.84 0.48
C ILE A 71 -12.58 5.41 1.08
N ILE A 72 -12.50 6.59 1.69
CA ILE A 72 -13.67 7.35 2.15
C ILE A 72 -13.96 8.48 1.18
N THR A 73 -15.19 8.50 0.66
CA THR A 73 -15.71 9.56 -0.21
C THR A 73 -16.71 10.41 0.55
N VAL A 74 -16.47 11.72 0.66
CA VAL A 74 -17.38 12.67 1.31
C VAL A 74 -17.92 13.67 0.28
N ASN A 75 -19.21 13.56 -0.01
CA ASN A 75 -19.94 14.57 -0.79
C ASN A 75 -20.58 15.56 0.18
N TYR A 76 -20.20 16.84 0.08
CA TYR A 76 -20.71 17.90 0.95
C TYR A 76 -21.12 19.13 0.15
N SER A 77 -21.91 20.01 0.77
CA SER A 77 -22.21 21.34 0.25
C SER A 77 -22.14 22.34 1.40
N ALA A 78 -21.65 23.55 1.13
CA ALA A 78 -21.42 24.57 2.13
C ALA A 78 -22.07 25.90 1.70
N SER A 79 -22.66 26.62 2.66
CA SER A 79 -23.29 27.94 2.47
C SER A 79 -22.40 29.12 2.89
N GLY A 80 -21.15 28.85 3.24
CA GLY A 80 -20.08 29.78 3.61
C GLY A 80 -18.75 29.03 3.52
N SER A 81 -17.60 29.66 3.80
CA SER A 81 -16.32 28.93 3.76
C SER A 81 -16.05 28.20 5.08
N GLY A 82 -15.27 27.13 5.00
CA GLY A 82 -14.81 26.38 6.14
C GLY A 82 -13.65 25.46 5.79
N SER A 83 -13.03 24.88 6.80
CA SER A 83 -12.17 23.71 6.66
C SER A 83 -12.96 22.50 7.14
N LEU A 84 -13.13 21.51 6.27
CA LEU A 84 -13.71 20.23 6.65
C LEU A 84 -12.58 19.28 7.03
N GLY A 85 -12.53 18.87 8.29
CA GLY A 85 -11.54 17.92 8.80
C GLY A 85 -12.03 16.48 8.76
N LEU A 86 -11.15 15.54 8.47
CA LEU A 86 -11.36 14.12 8.73
C LEU A 86 -10.32 13.64 9.76
N ALA A 87 -10.75 12.92 10.77
CA ALA A 87 -9.88 12.25 11.74
C ALA A 87 -10.30 10.78 11.90
N PHE A 88 -9.33 9.97 12.28
CA PHE A 88 -9.47 8.55 12.58
C PHE A 88 -8.96 8.37 14.00
N THR A 89 -9.52 7.45 14.77
CA THR A 89 -9.12 7.21 16.14
C THR A 89 -9.30 5.74 16.51
N GLU A 90 -8.36 5.18 17.26
CA GLU A 90 -8.35 3.77 17.64
C GLU A 90 -9.12 3.51 18.95
N ALA A 91 -9.83 4.50 19.51
CA ALA A 91 -10.79 4.26 20.59
C ALA A 91 -11.87 5.35 20.76
N LYS A 92 -13.00 4.97 21.35
CA LYS A 92 -14.15 5.87 21.62
C LYS A 92 -13.80 7.05 22.54
N ASN A 93 -12.82 6.90 23.43
CA ASN A 93 -12.39 7.96 24.35
C ASN A 93 -11.48 9.02 23.70
N TRP A 94 -11.07 8.80 22.45
CA TRP A 94 -10.22 9.71 21.67
C TRP A 94 -10.95 10.31 20.45
N THR A 95 -12.29 10.22 20.41
CA THR A 95 -13.10 10.91 19.39
C THR A 95 -13.09 12.41 19.62
N GLY A 96 -12.49 13.16 18.70
CA GLY A 96 -12.46 14.62 18.75
C GLY A 96 -11.71 15.24 17.58
N THR A 97 -11.32 16.50 17.75
CA THR A 97 -10.45 17.22 16.81
C THR A 97 -8.97 16.86 16.98
N TRP A 98 -8.65 16.15 18.05
CA TRP A 98 -7.32 15.68 18.46
C TRP A 98 -7.43 14.17 18.65
N SER A 99 -6.68 13.39 17.87
CA SER A 99 -6.66 11.93 17.91
C SER A 99 -5.47 11.39 18.73
N ASP A 100 -5.42 10.07 18.93
CA ASP A 100 -4.61 9.33 19.90
C ASP A 100 -3.09 9.22 19.63
N SER A 101 -2.55 10.02 18.70
CA SER A 101 -1.11 10.08 18.36
C SER A 101 -0.62 8.89 17.52
N SER A 102 -1.51 8.32 16.69
CA SER A 102 -1.18 7.25 15.73
C SER A 102 -0.32 7.73 14.54
N ASN A 103 -0.03 9.03 14.44
CA ASN A 103 0.91 9.64 13.46
C ASN A 103 2.39 9.25 13.68
N GLY A 104 2.73 8.60 14.80
CA GLY A 104 4.09 8.19 15.12
C GLY A 104 5.04 9.30 15.59
N GLY A 105 4.52 10.48 15.93
CA GLY A 105 5.29 11.64 16.38
C GLY A 105 4.93 12.15 17.78
N SER A 106 5.68 13.13 18.28
CA SER A 106 5.45 13.75 19.59
C SER A 106 4.37 14.84 19.55
N GLY A 107 3.14 14.50 19.14
CA GLY A 107 2.01 15.43 19.09
C GLY A 107 0.72 14.80 18.54
N PRO A 108 -0.45 15.38 18.84
CA PRO A 108 -1.74 14.83 18.43
C PRO A 108 -1.88 14.80 16.90
N ASP A 109 -2.51 13.76 16.35
CA ASP A 109 -2.70 13.60 14.90
C ASP A 109 -3.50 14.75 14.25
N GLY A 110 -4.29 15.44 15.09
CA GLY A 110 -5.17 16.52 14.66
C GLY A 110 -6.25 16.04 13.70
N ALA A 111 -6.51 16.86 12.69
CA ALA A 111 -7.50 16.60 11.66
C ALA A 111 -6.89 16.82 10.28
N LEU A 112 -7.22 15.93 9.33
CA LEU A 112 -6.99 16.15 7.90
C LEU A 112 -7.94 17.24 7.40
N ALA A 113 -7.56 18.49 7.63
CA ALA A 113 -8.34 19.68 7.27
C ALA A 113 -8.22 19.99 5.78
N PHE A 114 -9.28 19.76 5.01
CA PHE A 114 -9.40 20.28 3.66
C PHE A 114 -9.55 21.81 3.71
N LYS A 115 -8.57 22.53 3.19
CA LYS A 115 -8.62 23.97 2.88
C LYS A 115 -8.58 24.17 1.37
N ASN A 116 -9.27 25.18 0.87
CA ASN A 116 -9.30 25.56 -0.57
C ASN A 116 -7.98 26.19 -1.08
N SER A 117 -6.84 25.88 -0.45
CA SER A 117 -5.49 26.19 -0.97
C SER A 117 -4.37 25.52 -0.15
N HIS A 118 -3.42 24.95 -0.88
CA HIS A 118 -1.99 24.84 -0.55
C HIS A 118 -1.51 25.74 0.60
N VAL A 119 -0.73 25.18 1.53
CA VAL A 119 0.19 25.96 2.38
C VAL A 119 1.62 25.99 1.82
N ASP A 120 2.02 24.93 1.11
CA ASP A 120 3.12 24.92 0.15
C ASP A 120 2.79 23.92 -0.97
N GLY A 121 3.23 24.20 -2.19
CA GLY A 121 3.12 23.34 -3.37
C GLY A 121 4.46 22.93 -3.97
N SER A 122 5.57 23.31 -3.34
CA SER A 122 6.90 22.82 -3.69
C SER A 122 7.15 21.38 -3.21
N ILE A 123 6.44 20.93 -2.17
CA ILE A 123 6.57 19.61 -1.58
C ILE A 123 5.57 18.64 -2.22
N HIS A 124 6.10 17.62 -2.91
CA HIS A 124 5.34 16.47 -3.39
C HIS A 124 5.59 15.28 -2.44
N PRO A 125 4.66 14.97 -1.51
CA PRO A 125 4.93 14.03 -0.42
C PRO A 125 5.17 12.61 -0.92
N GLY A 126 6.21 11.96 -0.40
CA GLY A 126 6.63 10.62 -0.78
C GLY A 126 5.56 9.59 -0.46
N ILE A 127 5.07 9.58 0.78
CA ILE A 127 4.02 8.64 1.22
C ILE A 127 2.73 8.83 0.43
N GLY A 128 2.25 10.08 0.28
CA GLY A 128 0.97 10.37 -0.36
C GLY A 128 0.91 9.95 -1.83
N ASN A 129 1.99 10.20 -2.59
CA ASN A 129 2.08 9.76 -3.98
C ASN A 129 2.22 8.24 -4.11
N SER A 130 3.01 7.60 -3.25
CA SER A 130 3.17 6.14 -3.21
C SER A 130 1.87 5.42 -2.92
N MET A 131 1.12 5.92 -1.93
CA MET A 131 -0.19 5.44 -1.56
C MET A 131 -1.23 5.67 -2.67
N ALA A 132 -1.21 6.81 -3.37
CA ALA A 132 -2.09 7.06 -4.51
C ALA A 132 -1.90 6.05 -5.67
N LEU A 133 -0.69 5.50 -5.83
CA LEU A 133 -0.43 4.39 -6.76
C LEU A 133 -0.91 3.04 -6.23
N LEU A 134 -0.66 2.75 -4.94
CA LEU A 134 -0.99 1.46 -4.33
C LEU A 134 -2.49 1.18 -4.29
N PHE A 135 -3.29 2.20 -3.99
CA PHE A 135 -4.73 2.09 -3.77
C PHE A 135 -5.57 2.61 -4.95
N ASP A 136 -4.99 2.76 -6.15
CA ASP A 136 -5.65 3.27 -7.37
C ASP A 136 -6.36 4.63 -7.16
N GLY A 137 -5.78 5.49 -6.32
CA GLY A 137 -6.30 6.82 -5.99
C GLY A 137 -5.89 7.90 -6.99
N ALA A 138 -4.80 7.68 -7.72
CA ALA A 138 -4.33 8.55 -8.79
C ALA A 138 -5.18 8.40 -10.06
N ASP A 139 -5.22 9.44 -10.90
CA ASP A 139 -5.77 9.28 -12.25
C ASP A 139 -4.84 8.36 -13.07
N ALA A 140 -5.43 7.37 -13.76
CA ALA A 140 -4.70 6.40 -14.57
C ALA A 140 -3.72 7.06 -15.55
N ALA A 141 -4.07 8.24 -16.11
CA ALA A 141 -3.21 9.00 -17.01
C ALA A 141 -1.91 9.51 -16.38
N TYR A 142 -1.86 9.68 -15.05
CA TYR A 142 -0.70 10.20 -14.32
C TYR A 142 0.07 9.14 -13.54
N THR A 143 -0.46 7.94 -13.31
CA THR A 143 0.18 6.86 -12.53
C THR A 143 1.66 6.62 -12.88
N ALA A 144 1.99 6.46 -14.17
CA ALA A 144 3.36 6.27 -14.63
C ALA A 144 4.26 7.49 -14.37
N GLN A 145 3.72 8.70 -14.47
CA GLN A 145 4.42 9.95 -14.18
C GLN A 145 4.67 10.11 -12.67
N THR A 146 3.67 9.86 -11.83
CA THR A 146 3.80 9.86 -10.35
C THR A 146 4.86 8.87 -9.89
N SER A 147 4.87 7.65 -10.44
CA SER A 147 5.92 6.65 -10.13
C SER A 147 7.31 7.07 -10.61
N HIS A 148 7.42 7.83 -11.70
CA HIS A 148 8.69 8.42 -12.11
C HIS A 148 9.11 9.58 -11.19
N GLN A 149 8.17 10.44 -10.76
CA GLN A 149 8.51 11.58 -9.90
C GLN A 149 9.03 11.14 -8.53
N LEU A 150 8.50 10.05 -7.96
CA LEU A 150 9.02 9.50 -6.70
C LEU A 150 10.54 9.22 -6.75
N THR A 151 11.10 8.87 -7.91
CA THR A 151 12.55 8.64 -8.03
C THR A 151 13.41 9.91 -7.96
N THR A 152 12.84 11.12 -7.98
CA THR A 152 13.62 12.34 -7.74
C THR A 152 14.05 12.50 -6.29
N ASN A 153 13.42 11.75 -5.38
CA ASN A 153 13.75 11.71 -3.96
C ASN A 153 14.92 10.77 -3.64
N TRP A 154 15.41 10.01 -4.62
CA TRP A 154 16.39 8.95 -4.39
C TRP A 154 17.82 9.49 -4.29
N CYS A 155 18.50 9.10 -3.22
CA CYS A 155 19.93 9.29 -2.99
C CYS A 155 20.67 7.93 -3.13
N PRO A 156 22.01 7.87 -2.98
CA PRO A 156 22.77 6.61 -3.13
C PRO A 156 22.43 5.50 -2.12
N ILE A 157 21.65 5.79 -1.07
CA ILE A 157 21.35 4.86 0.03
C ILE A 157 19.85 4.72 0.35
N GLY A 158 18.95 5.34 -0.44
CA GLY A 158 17.49 5.19 -0.29
C GLY A 158 16.70 6.38 -0.81
N ALA A 159 15.39 6.43 -0.55
CA ALA A 159 14.52 7.56 -0.86
C ALA A 159 14.41 8.52 0.33
N VAL A 160 14.84 9.77 0.14
CA VAL A 160 14.72 10.84 1.14
C VAL A 160 13.27 11.30 1.21
N THR A 161 12.72 11.38 2.41
CA THR A 161 11.33 11.76 2.66
C THR A 161 11.16 13.28 2.49
N PRO A 162 10.44 13.79 1.47
CA PRO A 162 10.31 15.25 1.28
C PRO A 162 9.57 15.95 2.43
N GLU A 163 8.60 15.27 3.02
CA GLU A 163 7.83 15.72 4.19
C GLU A 163 8.62 15.67 5.52
N GLN A 164 9.79 15.02 5.54
CA GLN A 164 10.70 14.97 6.69
C GLN A 164 12.16 15.00 6.19
N PRO A 165 12.71 16.20 5.87
CA PRO A 165 14.00 16.33 5.20
C PRO A 165 15.13 15.51 5.82
N TYR A 166 16.05 15.07 4.96
CA TYR A 166 17.19 14.19 5.26
C TYR A 166 16.84 12.77 5.73
N ASN A 167 15.61 12.47 6.13
CA ASN A 167 15.27 11.16 6.69
C ASN A 167 14.89 10.17 5.57
N ILE A 168 15.49 8.98 5.61
CA ILE A 168 15.07 7.80 4.86
C ILE A 168 14.32 6.90 5.84
N VAL A 169 13.05 6.62 5.53
CA VAL A 169 12.13 5.96 6.46
C VAL A 169 11.58 4.71 5.79
N LEU A 170 12.02 3.52 6.24
CA LEU A 170 11.68 2.25 5.57
C LEU A 170 10.17 1.98 5.52
N TYR A 171 9.39 2.59 6.44
CA TYR A 171 7.92 2.57 6.40
C TYR A 171 7.35 3.25 5.15
N ILE A 172 7.86 4.45 4.81
CA ILE A 172 7.41 5.21 3.65
C ILE A 172 7.86 4.51 2.36
N GLU A 173 9.11 4.04 2.33
CA GLU A 173 9.63 3.25 1.20
C GLU A 173 8.85 1.94 0.99
N SER A 174 8.30 1.34 2.05
CA SER A 174 7.45 0.14 1.94
C SER A 174 6.16 0.41 1.15
N PHE A 175 5.58 1.62 1.28
CA PHE A 175 4.49 2.03 0.38
C PHE A 175 5.00 2.35 -1.03
N GLU A 176 6.18 2.93 -1.18
CA GLU A 176 6.74 3.30 -2.50
C GLU A 176 7.02 2.07 -3.36
N ILE A 177 7.72 1.06 -2.83
CA ILE A 177 7.97 -0.20 -3.56
C ILE A 177 6.66 -0.87 -3.95
N THR A 178 5.66 -0.86 -3.08
CA THR A 178 4.38 -1.55 -3.30
C THR A 178 3.50 -0.77 -4.29
N GLY A 179 3.50 0.56 -4.23
CA GLY A 179 2.84 1.43 -5.22
C GLY A 179 3.45 1.30 -6.62
N HIS A 180 4.77 1.19 -6.72
CA HIS A 180 5.43 0.84 -7.98
C HIS A 180 5.03 -0.54 -8.50
N LEU A 181 4.93 -1.55 -7.62
CA LEU A 181 4.53 -2.92 -7.98
C LEU A 181 3.05 -3.02 -8.37
N ALA A 182 2.16 -2.23 -7.76
CA ALA A 182 0.75 -2.14 -8.11
C ALA A 182 0.56 -1.75 -9.59
N ILE A 183 1.33 -0.77 -10.07
CA ILE A 183 1.33 -0.33 -11.47
C ILE A 183 2.39 -1.04 -12.36
N ARG A 184 2.86 -2.23 -11.94
CA ARG A 184 3.85 -3.08 -12.66
C ARG A 184 5.18 -2.41 -13.03
N GLN A 185 5.58 -1.37 -12.30
CA GLN A 185 6.92 -0.75 -12.40
C GLN A 185 7.97 -1.55 -11.60
N THR A 186 7.99 -2.87 -11.79
CA THR A 186 8.72 -3.85 -10.97
C THR A 186 10.21 -3.55 -10.85
N GLN A 187 10.84 -3.10 -11.95
CA GLN A 187 12.27 -2.77 -11.94
C GLN A 187 12.59 -1.58 -11.02
N ARG A 188 11.67 -0.61 -10.92
CA ARG A 188 11.82 0.55 -10.04
C ARG A 188 11.73 0.11 -8.57
N ALA A 189 10.73 -0.70 -8.22
CA ALA A 189 10.60 -1.29 -6.89
C ALA A 189 11.83 -2.13 -6.49
N LEU A 190 12.26 -3.05 -7.35
CA LEU A 190 13.44 -3.90 -7.10
C LEU A 190 14.74 -3.08 -6.97
N TYR A 191 14.85 -1.95 -7.66
CA TYR A 191 15.98 -1.04 -7.49
C TYR A 191 15.96 -0.41 -6.10
N LEU A 192 14.83 0.17 -5.66
CA LEU A 192 14.70 0.79 -4.33
C LEU A 192 14.92 -0.23 -3.20
N VAL A 193 14.41 -1.46 -3.33
CA VAL A 193 14.70 -2.56 -2.38
C VAL A 193 16.20 -2.79 -2.21
N ARG A 194 16.98 -2.76 -3.31
CA ARG A 194 18.44 -2.94 -3.27
C ARG A 194 19.17 -1.69 -2.80
N LEU A 195 18.61 -0.52 -3.04
CA LEU A 195 19.17 0.77 -2.67
C LEU A 195 19.15 0.95 -1.15
N SER A 196 18.00 0.75 -0.51
CA SER A 196 17.80 1.08 0.91
C SER A 196 18.05 -0.12 1.83
N TRP A 197 17.31 -1.21 1.66
CA TRP A 197 17.51 -2.43 2.44
C TRP A 197 18.82 -3.13 2.08
N GLY A 198 19.18 -3.14 0.80
CA GLY A 198 20.47 -3.69 0.35
C GLY A 198 21.66 -2.90 0.87
N TRP A 199 21.58 -1.56 0.99
CA TRP A 199 22.62 -0.78 1.66
C TRP A 199 22.70 -1.13 3.15
N TYR A 200 21.59 -1.08 3.89
CA TYR A 200 21.59 -1.36 5.33
C TYR A 200 22.08 -2.78 5.66
N LEU A 201 21.67 -3.78 4.87
CA LEU A 201 22.09 -5.18 5.04
C LEU A 201 23.59 -5.39 4.87
N ASN A 202 24.24 -4.61 3.99
CA ASN A 202 25.67 -4.69 3.69
C ASN A 202 26.52 -3.63 4.41
N ASN A 203 25.90 -2.73 5.18
CA ASN A 203 26.61 -1.70 5.94
C ASN A 203 27.38 -2.36 7.12
N PRO A 204 28.67 -2.07 7.34
CA PRO A 204 29.45 -2.67 8.42
C PRO A 204 28.96 -2.32 9.84
N TYR A 205 28.09 -1.31 9.96
CA TYR A 205 27.42 -0.91 11.20
C TYR A 205 25.95 -1.36 11.26
N GLY A 206 25.44 -1.99 10.19
CA GLY A 206 24.13 -2.65 10.18
C GLY A 206 24.15 -3.99 10.91
N THR A 207 22.97 -4.56 11.17
CA THR A 207 22.83 -5.85 11.88
C THR A 207 23.03 -7.08 10.99
N GLY A 208 23.07 -6.91 9.67
CA GLY A 208 23.19 -8.01 8.70
C GLY A 208 22.04 -9.03 8.71
N SER A 209 20.96 -8.78 9.48
CA SER A 209 19.96 -9.81 9.82
C SER A 209 18.56 -9.29 10.17
N THR A 210 18.37 -7.98 10.29
CA THR A 210 17.10 -7.35 10.71
C THR A 210 16.81 -6.09 9.90
N THR A 211 15.68 -5.44 10.13
CA THR A 211 15.28 -4.20 9.44
C THR A 211 15.36 -3.00 10.38
N ILE A 212 15.96 -1.90 9.92
CA ILE A 212 16.07 -0.65 10.69
C ILE A 212 14.78 0.19 10.60
N GLU A 213 14.58 1.08 11.56
CA GLU A 213 13.48 2.05 11.60
C GLU A 213 13.62 3.11 10.50
N GLY A 214 14.76 3.81 10.50
CA GLY A 214 15.12 4.83 9.54
C GLY A 214 16.56 5.30 9.79
N TYR A 215 17.06 6.16 8.91
CA TYR A 215 18.40 6.74 8.98
C TYR A 215 18.44 8.06 8.19
N LEU A 216 19.52 8.82 8.29
CA LEU A 216 19.71 10.03 7.48
C LEU A 216 20.37 9.70 6.13
N ASP A 217 20.15 10.58 5.16
CA ASP A 217 20.68 10.52 3.79
C ASP A 217 22.21 10.66 3.70
N ASP A 218 22.87 11.13 4.76
CA ASP A 218 24.32 11.08 4.97
C ASP A 218 24.84 9.71 5.44
N GLY A 219 23.94 8.76 5.72
CA GLY A 219 24.24 7.42 6.20
C GLY A 219 24.41 7.29 7.71
N THR A 220 24.18 8.35 8.48
CA THR A 220 24.18 8.27 9.95
C THR A 220 22.93 7.58 10.48
N PHE A 221 23.11 6.74 11.50
CA PHE A 221 22.00 6.18 12.26
C PHE A 221 21.47 7.21 13.26
N ARG A 222 20.76 8.18 12.70
CA ARG A 222 19.89 9.13 13.37
C ARG A 222 18.52 9.09 12.71
N TYR A 223 17.47 9.24 13.50
CA TYR A 223 16.11 9.16 13.01
C TYR A 223 15.19 10.07 13.81
N ALA A 224 14.43 10.89 13.09
CA ALA A 224 13.49 11.89 13.60
C ALA A 224 14.06 12.90 14.61
N ASN A 225 13.47 14.09 14.68
CA ASN A 225 13.66 14.95 15.84
C ASN A 225 12.77 14.39 16.95
N ASP A 226 13.38 13.79 17.97
CA ASP A 226 12.68 13.11 19.06
C ASP A 226 12.07 14.05 20.11
N GLY A 227 12.21 15.36 19.89
CA GLY A 227 11.77 16.41 20.82
C GLY A 227 12.69 16.57 22.04
N TYR A 228 13.70 15.71 22.21
CA TYR A 228 14.69 15.81 23.28
C TYR A 228 15.93 16.56 22.84
N ASN A 229 16.48 16.29 21.65
CA ASN A 229 17.62 17.03 21.09
C ASN A 229 17.53 17.19 19.56
N ALA A 230 18.09 18.28 19.04
CA ALA A 230 18.17 18.55 17.60
C ALA A 230 19.07 17.56 16.82
N ASP A 231 19.84 16.72 17.52
CA ASP A 231 20.75 15.72 16.95
C ASP A 231 20.02 14.42 16.50
N GLY A 232 18.72 14.31 16.82
CA GLY A 232 17.86 13.16 16.50
C GLY A 232 18.06 11.92 17.36
N SER A 233 17.09 11.00 17.36
CA SER A 233 17.17 9.77 18.14
C SER A 233 18.09 8.72 17.50
N TYR A 234 18.50 7.73 18.29
CA TYR A 234 19.06 6.49 17.76
C TYR A 234 17.92 5.59 17.24
N PRO A 235 17.88 5.24 15.94
CA PRO A 235 16.83 4.39 15.39
C PRO A 235 16.87 2.99 15.98
N SER A 236 15.72 2.34 16.06
CA SER A 236 15.66 0.89 16.28
C SER A 236 16.24 0.15 15.07
N HIS A 237 17.30 -0.62 15.30
CA HIS A 237 17.86 -1.54 14.31
C HIS A 237 17.02 -2.83 14.11
N VAL A 238 15.91 -2.96 14.84
CA VAL A 238 14.97 -4.10 14.84
C VAL A 238 13.55 -3.56 14.84
N HIS A 239 13.15 -2.95 13.71
CA HIS A 239 11.85 -2.31 13.58
C HIS A 239 10.96 -2.99 12.53
N GLY A 240 9.79 -3.45 12.99
CA GLY A 240 8.85 -4.23 12.19
C GLY A 240 8.26 -3.48 10.99
N TRP A 241 8.17 -2.14 11.05
CA TRP A 241 7.69 -1.36 9.91
C TRP A 241 8.64 -1.38 8.70
N GLY A 242 9.89 -1.80 8.90
CA GLY A 242 10.91 -1.84 7.85
C GLY A 242 10.84 -3.12 7.02
N THR A 243 9.80 -3.94 7.18
CA THR A 243 9.72 -5.30 6.62
C THR A 243 8.99 -5.38 5.27
N GLY A 244 8.60 -4.26 4.66
CA GLY A 244 7.84 -4.20 3.39
C GLY A 244 8.40 -5.00 2.19
N PRO A 245 9.70 -5.32 2.06
CA PRO A 245 10.14 -6.26 1.03
C PRO A 245 9.54 -7.66 1.20
N THR A 246 9.15 -8.05 2.41
CA THR A 246 8.64 -9.40 2.73
C THR A 246 7.32 -9.69 2.01
N ASP A 247 6.35 -8.80 2.12
CA ASP A 247 5.07 -8.89 1.42
C ASP A 247 5.18 -8.39 -0.03
N ALA A 248 5.92 -7.32 -0.32
CA ALA A 248 6.13 -6.85 -1.69
C ALA A 248 6.73 -7.93 -2.62
N LEU A 249 7.76 -8.66 -2.17
CA LEU A 249 8.36 -9.74 -2.95
C LEU A 249 7.44 -10.96 -3.09
N THR A 250 6.62 -11.26 -2.08
CA THR A 250 5.70 -12.42 -2.10
C THR A 250 4.44 -12.13 -2.92
N LEU A 251 3.77 -11.01 -2.66
CA LEU A 251 2.45 -10.69 -3.21
C LEU A 251 2.52 -10.16 -4.64
N TYR A 252 3.63 -9.55 -5.05
CA TYR A 252 3.77 -8.93 -6.38
C TYR A 252 4.89 -9.52 -7.25
N VAL A 253 6.09 -9.75 -6.71
CA VAL A 253 7.24 -10.22 -7.52
C VAL A 253 7.11 -11.73 -7.82
N LEU A 254 6.94 -12.56 -6.78
CA LEU A 254 6.39 -13.91 -6.97
C LEU A 254 4.98 -13.83 -7.56
N GLY A 255 4.19 -12.87 -7.07
CA GLY A 255 2.86 -12.54 -7.58
C GLY A 255 1.73 -13.35 -6.95
N LEU A 256 2.02 -14.14 -5.90
CA LEU A 256 1.04 -14.98 -5.21
C LEU A 256 0.36 -14.17 -4.12
N ARG A 257 -0.90 -13.80 -4.30
CA ARG A 257 -1.65 -12.93 -3.37
C ARG A 257 -3.04 -13.48 -3.03
N PRO A 258 -3.53 -13.32 -1.78
CA PRO A 258 -4.94 -13.50 -1.48
C PRO A 258 -5.77 -12.41 -2.16
N THR A 259 -6.97 -12.77 -2.60
CA THR A 259 -7.98 -11.84 -3.14
C THR A 259 -9.34 -11.97 -2.42
N ALA A 260 -9.44 -12.89 -1.45
CA ALA A 260 -10.57 -13.02 -0.56
C ALA A 260 -10.11 -13.49 0.85
N PRO A 261 -10.97 -13.42 1.87
CA PRO A 261 -10.59 -13.65 3.27
C PRO A 261 -10.02 -15.06 3.48
N GLY A 262 -8.94 -15.16 4.25
CA GLY A 262 -8.25 -16.43 4.51
C GLY A 262 -7.60 -17.07 3.27
N ALA A 263 -7.50 -16.33 2.15
CA ALA A 263 -7.10 -16.83 0.82
C ALA A 263 -8.05 -17.88 0.22
N SER A 264 -9.36 -17.81 0.54
CA SER A 264 -10.40 -18.61 -0.15
C SER A 264 -10.48 -18.31 -1.65
N ALA A 265 -10.06 -17.11 -2.06
CA ALA A 265 -9.68 -16.81 -3.43
C ALA A 265 -8.27 -16.19 -3.45
N TRP A 266 -7.54 -16.43 -4.54
CA TRP A 266 -6.17 -15.98 -4.73
C TRP A 266 -5.85 -15.63 -6.19
N THR A 267 -4.72 -14.97 -6.40
CA THR A 267 -4.17 -14.69 -7.72
C THR A 267 -2.69 -15.04 -7.76
N LEU A 268 -2.23 -15.55 -8.91
CA LEU A 268 -0.81 -15.72 -9.21
C LEU A 268 -0.44 -14.89 -10.45
N ALA A 269 0.18 -13.74 -10.21
CA ALA A 269 0.48 -12.70 -11.20
C ALA A 269 1.97 -12.31 -11.21
N PRO A 270 2.88 -13.17 -11.72
CA PRO A 270 4.32 -12.91 -11.67
C PRO A 270 4.74 -11.55 -12.22
N GLN A 271 5.72 -10.94 -11.55
CA GLN A 271 6.39 -9.73 -12.02
C GLN A 271 7.92 -9.94 -12.01
N PHE A 272 8.51 -10.15 -13.19
CA PHE A 272 9.89 -10.62 -13.27
C PHE A 272 10.95 -9.57 -12.94
N GLY A 273 10.76 -8.32 -13.35
CA GLY A 273 11.83 -7.31 -13.35
C GLY A 273 13.07 -7.84 -14.07
N ASP A 274 14.23 -7.79 -13.41
CA ASP A 274 15.50 -8.36 -13.86
C ASP A 274 15.81 -9.76 -13.30
N LEU A 275 15.02 -10.25 -12.34
CA LEU A 275 15.20 -11.53 -11.66
C LEU A 275 15.01 -12.72 -12.63
N LYS A 276 15.66 -13.85 -12.33
CA LYS A 276 15.66 -15.05 -13.18
C LYS A 276 14.80 -16.19 -12.64
N ALA A 277 14.62 -16.24 -11.32
CA ALA A 277 13.71 -17.13 -10.64
C ALA A 277 13.29 -16.50 -9.31
N VAL A 278 12.09 -16.84 -8.83
CA VAL A 278 11.60 -16.55 -7.48
C VAL A 278 10.80 -17.75 -7.01
N GLU A 279 10.95 -18.11 -5.74
CA GLU A 279 10.11 -19.09 -5.04
C GLU A 279 9.70 -18.51 -3.69
N GLY A 280 8.53 -18.90 -3.19
CA GLY A 280 8.00 -18.40 -1.92
C GLY A 280 6.56 -18.81 -1.67
N GLY A 281 5.94 -18.19 -0.68
CA GLY A 281 4.58 -18.50 -0.27
C GLY A 281 4.23 -17.99 1.12
N PHE A 282 3.04 -18.36 1.59
CA PHE A 282 2.50 -18.01 2.90
C PHE A 282 1.61 -19.14 3.41
N THR A 283 1.19 -19.07 4.68
CA THR A 283 0.25 -20.03 5.28
C THR A 283 -0.97 -19.31 5.80
N THR A 284 -2.15 -19.83 5.51
CA THR A 284 -3.43 -19.37 6.10
C THR A 284 -4.10 -20.53 6.85
N PRO A 285 -5.25 -20.32 7.52
CA PRO A 285 -6.01 -21.42 8.11
C PRO A 285 -6.46 -22.52 7.13
N LEU A 286 -6.49 -22.25 5.81
CA LEU A 286 -6.73 -23.28 4.79
C LEU A 286 -5.51 -24.20 4.58
N GLY A 287 -4.31 -23.69 4.83
CA GLY A 287 -3.06 -24.42 4.65
C GLY A 287 -1.95 -23.57 4.05
N LYS A 288 -0.92 -24.25 3.52
CA LYS A 288 0.22 -23.59 2.86
C LYS A 288 -0.11 -23.27 1.41
N PHE A 289 0.13 -22.03 1.02
CA PHE A 289 0.17 -21.54 -0.35
C PHE A 289 1.63 -21.39 -0.75
N SER A 290 2.03 -21.93 -1.90
CA SER A 290 3.38 -21.73 -2.43
C SER A 290 3.39 -21.66 -3.94
N ALA A 291 4.34 -20.90 -4.49
CA ALA A 291 4.58 -20.82 -5.91
C ALA A 291 6.07 -20.62 -6.19
N SER A 292 6.47 -20.96 -7.41
CA SER A 292 7.78 -20.59 -7.96
C SER A 292 7.70 -20.35 -9.46
N TRP A 293 8.52 -19.42 -9.95
CA TRP A 293 8.72 -19.23 -11.38
C TRP A 293 10.20 -19.15 -11.74
N LYS A 294 10.52 -19.52 -12.97
CA LYS A 294 11.87 -19.46 -13.53
C LYS A 294 11.85 -19.15 -15.01
N LEU A 295 12.58 -18.11 -15.42
CA LEU A 295 12.72 -17.72 -16.82
C LEU A 295 13.49 -18.80 -17.60
N THR A 296 13.08 -19.03 -18.84
CA THR A 296 13.75 -19.89 -19.83
C THR A 296 14.10 -19.08 -21.08
N SER A 297 14.79 -19.69 -22.05
CA SER A 297 15.19 -19.01 -23.29
C SER A 297 14.01 -18.57 -24.17
N GLY A 298 12.82 -19.18 -24.02
CA GLY A 298 11.64 -18.91 -24.84
C GLY A 298 10.36 -18.70 -24.03
N GLY A 299 10.46 -18.35 -22.75
CA GLY A 299 9.30 -18.33 -21.86
C GLY A 299 9.67 -18.38 -20.38
N TYR A 300 8.85 -19.07 -19.59
CA TYR A 300 9.13 -19.39 -18.19
C TYR A 300 8.36 -20.64 -17.74
N THR A 301 8.88 -21.32 -16.73
CA THR A 301 8.13 -22.34 -15.97
C THR A 301 7.46 -21.67 -14.77
N LEU A 302 6.23 -22.05 -14.48
CA LEU A 302 5.48 -21.64 -13.28
C LEU A 302 4.96 -22.92 -12.58
N GLU A 303 5.16 -22.99 -11.28
CA GLU A 303 4.70 -24.08 -10.41
C GLU A 303 3.97 -23.46 -9.21
N TYR A 304 2.83 -24.02 -8.80
CA TYR A 304 2.14 -23.63 -7.58
C TYR A 304 1.57 -24.85 -6.86
N ASP A 305 1.38 -24.71 -5.55
CA ASP A 305 0.77 -25.70 -4.66
C ASP A 305 -0.03 -24.93 -3.60
N VAL A 306 -1.35 -25.09 -3.61
CA VAL A 306 -2.29 -24.33 -2.78
C VAL A 306 -3.39 -25.24 -2.21
N PRO A 307 -4.00 -24.91 -1.05
CA PRO A 307 -4.91 -25.80 -0.36
C PRO A 307 -6.26 -25.98 -1.05
N GLU A 308 -6.93 -27.10 -0.74
CA GLU A 308 -8.33 -27.35 -1.06
C GLU A 308 -9.26 -26.26 -0.52
N ASN A 309 -10.42 -26.10 -1.15
CA ASN A 309 -11.40 -25.03 -0.84
C ASN A 309 -10.85 -23.61 -1.10
N SER A 310 -9.93 -23.47 -2.07
CA SER A 310 -9.47 -22.18 -2.59
C SER A 310 -9.60 -22.12 -4.11
N THR A 311 -9.94 -20.95 -4.66
CA THR A 311 -10.05 -20.73 -6.12
C THR A 311 -9.08 -19.67 -6.60
N GLY A 312 -8.43 -19.90 -7.74
CA GLY A 312 -7.35 -19.07 -8.25
C GLY A 312 -7.66 -18.36 -9.57
N THR A 313 -6.93 -17.27 -9.82
CA THR A 313 -6.77 -16.69 -11.16
C THR A 313 -5.28 -16.53 -11.47
N LEU A 314 -4.84 -17.02 -12.63
CA LEU A 314 -3.50 -16.78 -13.15
C LEU A 314 -3.51 -15.52 -14.01
N VAL A 315 -2.56 -14.61 -13.81
CA VAL A 315 -2.38 -13.40 -14.63
C VAL A 315 -0.97 -13.39 -15.20
N LEU A 316 -0.82 -14.07 -16.33
CA LEU A 316 0.44 -14.52 -16.89
C LEU A 316 1.03 -13.49 -17.86
N PRO A 317 2.24 -12.95 -17.62
CA PRO A 317 2.90 -12.06 -18.56
C PRO A 317 3.24 -12.75 -19.89
N SER A 318 2.73 -12.22 -21.00
CA SER A 318 2.98 -12.72 -22.35
C SER A 318 3.73 -11.68 -23.20
N LYS A 319 4.57 -12.16 -24.12
CA LYS A 319 5.17 -11.34 -25.18
C LYS A 319 4.50 -11.49 -26.55
N SER A 320 3.55 -12.41 -26.72
CA SER A 320 2.95 -12.71 -28.03
C SER A 320 1.45 -13.00 -27.96
N LYS A 321 0.76 -12.74 -29.09
CA LYS A 321 -0.69 -12.98 -29.24
C LYS A 321 -1.08 -14.46 -29.23
N ALA A 322 -0.11 -15.36 -29.21
CA ALA A 322 -0.28 -16.80 -29.33
C ALA A 322 0.49 -17.55 -28.23
N ALA A 323 0.74 -16.91 -27.08
CA ALA A 323 1.42 -17.54 -25.96
C ALA A 323 0.63 -18.76 -25.50
N CYS A 324 1.21 -19.93 -25.74
CA CYS A 324 0.60 -21.21 -25.41
C CYS A 324 1.06 -21.61 -24.01
N VAL A 325 0.09 -21.87 -23.13
CA VAL A 325 0.38 -22.55 -21.87
C VAL A 325 0.31 -24.04 -22.12
N GLU A 326 1.45 -24.69 -21.97
CA GLU A 326 1.54 -26.15 -21.92
C GLU A 326 1.37 -26.56 -20.45
N LEU A 327 0.12 -26.86 -20.08
CA LEU A 327 -0.22 -27.65 -18.90
C LEU A 327 0.10 -29.12 -19.17
N GLU A 328 0.45 -29.89 -18.14
CA GLU A 328 0.94 -31.27 -18.31
C GLU A 328 -0.05 -32.24 -18.98
N ARG A 329 -1.32 -31.86 -19.21
CA ARG A 329 -2.34 -32.69 -19.90
C ARG A 329 -3.27 -31.98 -20.89
N TRP A 330 -3.28 -30.64 -20.99
CA TRP A 330 -4.24 -29.89 -21.83
C TRP A 330 -3.66 -28.60 -22.40
N LYS A 331 -4.33 -28.04 -23.41
CA LYS A 331 -4.15 -26.65 -23.87
C LYS A 331 -5.45 -25.90 -23.61
N GLU A 332 -5.35 -24.70 -23.05
CA GLU A 332 -6.48 -23.78 -22.91
C GLU A 332 -6.17 -22.45 -23.60
N ASP A 333 -7.15 -21.94 -24.34
CA ASP A 333 -7.11 -20.61 -24.94
C ASP A 333 -7.57 -19.59 -23.89
N GLY A 334 -6.62 -19.00 -23.15
CA GLY A 334 -6.90 -18.02 -22.11
C GLY A 334 -7.47 -16.70 -22.64
N ARG A 335 -8.09 -15.91 -21.75
CA ARG A 335 -8.56 -14.56 -22.09
C ARG A 335 -7.34 -13.65 -22.22
N TRP A 336 -7.04 -13.19 -23.44
CA TRP A 336 -5.84 -12.43 -23.72
C TRP A 336 -6.11 -10.93 -23.88
N ASP A 337 -5.48 -10.12 -23.04
CA ASP A 337 -5.56 -8.66 -23.11
C ASP A 337 -4.38 -8.10 -23.92
N THR A 338 -4.70 -7.61 -25.12
CA THR A 338 -3.74 -7.03 -26.06
C THR A 338 -3.14 -5.71 -25.58
N SER A 339 -3.76 -5.02 -24.61
CA SER A 339 -3.32 -3.72 -24.10
C SER A 339 -2.31 -3.84 -22.96
N SER A 340 -2.47 -4.83 -22.07
CA SER A 340 -1.54 -5.10 -20.97
C SER A 340 -0.50 -6.19 -21.28
N GLY A 341 -0.70 -6.99 -22.33
CA GLY A 341 0.14 -8.15 -22.65
C GLY A 341 -0.06 -9.32 -21.67
N LEU A 342 -1.19 -9.36 -20.97
CA LEU A 342 -1.48 -10.36 -19.94
C LEU A 342 -2.46 -11.39 -20.47
N MET A 343 -2.26 -12.64 -20.05
CA MET A 343 -3.21 -13.72 -20.25
C MET A 343 -3.84 -14.13 -18.92
N MET A 344 -5.18 -14.24 -18.91
CA MET A 344 -5.93 -14.67 -17.74
C MET A 344 -6.48 -16.09 -17.93
N LEU A 345 -6.26 -16.93 -16.91
CA LEU A 345 -6.79 -18.28 -16.78
C LEU A 345 -7.38 -18.45 -15.38
N ASP A 346 -8.42 -19.27 -15.27
CA ASP A 346 -8.87 -19.77 -13.97
C ASP A 346 -7.88 -20.84 -13.47
N ALA A 347 -7.72 -20.97 -12.15
CA ALA A 347 -6.86 -21.96 -11.52
C ALA A 347 -7.59 -22.70 -10.40
N SER A 348 -7.42 -24.02 -10.37
CA SER A 348 -7.91 -24.87 -9.28
C SER A 348 -6.89 -24.97 -8.15
N GLU A 349 -7.35 -25.51 -7.03
CA GLU A 349 -6.54 -25.97 -5.91
C GLU A 349 -5.52 -27.06 -6.27
N GLY A 350 -4.62 -27.36 -5.33
CA GLY A 350 -3.63 -28.42 -5.41
C GLY A 350 -2.33 -28.00 -6.10
N LYS A 351 -1.53 -29.01 -6.48
CA LYS A 351 -0.21 -28.82 -7.07
C LYS A 351 -0.23 -28.89 -8.59
N HIS A 352 0.24 -27.82 -9.24
CA HIS A 352 0.28 -27.65 -10.70
C HIS A 352 1.62 -27.13 -11.18
N LYS A 353 1.98 -27.53 -12.40
CA LYS A 353 3.19 -27.08 -13.09
C LYS A 353 2.91 -26.90 -14.57
N PHE A 354 3.43 -25.83 -15.16
CA PHE A 354 3.24 -25.53 -16.57
C PHE A 354 4.37 -24.67 -17.13
N THR A 355 4.50 -24.71 -18.45
CA THR A 355 5.42 -23.86 -19.20
C THR A 355 4.63 -22.86 -20.03
N VAL A 356 4.92 -21.57 -19.84
CA VAL A 356 4.40 -20.48 -20.68
C VAL A 356 5.45 -20.19 -21.73
N LYS A 357 5.10 -20.32 -23.02
CA LYS A 357 5.99 -20.04 -24.15
C LYS A 357 5.58 -18.73 -24.84
N TYR A 358 6.57 -17.99 -25.33
CA TYR A 358 6.39 -16.76 -26.11
C TYR A 358 6.34 -17.03 -27.62
#